data_AF-A0A7R9WDT5-F1
#
_entry.id   AF-A0A7R9WDT5-F1
#
_cell.length_a   1.000
_cell.length_b   1.000
_cell.length_c   1.000
_cell.angle_alpha   90.00
_cell.angle_beta   90.00
_cell.angle_gamma   90.00
#
_symmetry.space_group_name_H-M   'P 1'
#
loop_
_entity.id
_entity.type
_entity.pdbx_description
1 polymer ?
#
loop_
_entity_poly.entity_id
_entity_poly.type
_entity_poly.pdbx_seq_one_letter_code
_entity_poly.pdbx_strand_id
1 'polypeptide(L)'
;PTYEKIMISYLDLCMELNRSREAKDGLHQYRNLSQSQAPGSLEVVIRHLIDKAERACLEAKAAADAKVEAGTAPSPADATATEESAVLEVDDLDTGASAGSSLLLTTVSSDPLRTRTDHGILLPRLRFLWESYRAVLDILRSNSKLERLYHGTARGALEFCARYRRRTEFRRLCDMLRMHLGNLQKYGGGGEPVGADGKPNSKVRGWEGWTTESIELHLQTRFVQLETASSLHLYTEGFRTVEDIYNILQISHGA
;
A
#
# COMPACT_ATOMS: atom_id res chain seq x y z
N PRO A 1 -18.59 5.47 18.40
CA PRO A 1 -18.85 6.79 17.78
C PRO A 1 -17.82 7.88 18.15
N THR A 2 -17.49 8.09 19.43
CA THR A 2 -16.55 9.16 19.84
C THR A 2 -15.11 8.86 19.42
N TYR A 3 -14.62 7.64 19.68
CA TYR A 3 -13.26 7.23 19.26
C TYR A 3 -13.06 7.24 17.74
N GLU A 4 -14.11 6.93 16.98
CA GLU A 4 -14.09 6.99 15.51
C GLU A 4 -13.82 8.40 15.00
N LYS A 5 -14.59 9.39 15.51
CA LYS A 5 -14.41 10.79 15.13
C LYS A 5 -13.02 11.32 15.50
N ILE A 6 -12.54 10.96 16.70
CA ILE A 6 -11.19 11.33 17.16
C ILE A 6 -10.14 10.75 16.22
N MET A 7 -10.29 9.46 15.84
CA MET A 7 -9.34 8.80 14.96
C MET A 7 -9.35 9.39 13.55
N ILE A 8 -10.52 9.73 13.02
CA ILE A 8 -10.66 10.43 11.74
C ILE A 8 -9.93 11.78 11.77
N SER A 9 -10.17 12.60 12.79
CA SER A 9 -9.49 13.89 12.93
C SER A 9 -7.98 13.75 13.13
N TYR A 10 -7.54 12.71 13.85
CA TYR A 10 -6.12 12.40 14.02
C TYR A 10 -5.44 12.05 12.69
N LEU A 11 -6.04 11.16 11.89
CA LEU A 11 -5.50 10.77 10.59
C LEU A 11 -5.50 11.94 9.60
N ASP A 12 -6.53 12.78 9.64
CA ASP A 12 -6.61 14.00 8.86
C ASP A 12 -5.42 14.93 9.15
N LEU A 13 -5.10 15.15 10.43
CA LEU A 13 -3.95 15.95 10.84
C LEU A 13 -2.62 15.29 10.42
N CYS A 14 -2.48 13.98 10.58
CA CYS A 14 -1.27 13.27 10.13
C CYS A 14 -1.06 13.41 8.62
N MET A 15 -2.14 13.40 7.83
CA MET A 15 -2.07 13.59 6.39
C MET A 15 -1.69 15.02 6.02
N GLU A 16 -2.25 16.03 6.69
CA GLU A 16 -1.89 17.44 6.49
C GLU A 16 -0.42 17.71 6.78
N LEU A 17 0.10 17.13 7.87
CA LEU A 17 1.49 17.25 8.30
C LEU A 17 2.45 16.26 7.62
N ASN A 18 1.95 15.41 6.72
CA ASN A 18 2.70 14.36 6.02
C ASN A 18 3.44 13.37 6.95
N ARG A 19 2.84 13.03 8.10
CA ARG A 19 3.40 12.14 9.12
C ARG A 19 2.88 10.70 8.97
N SER A 20 3.37 10.00 7.95
CA SER A 20 2.94 8.62 7.63
C SER A 20 3.23 7.61 8.76
N ARG A 21 4.36 7.77 9.46
CA ARG A 21 4.73 6.89 10.59
C ARG A 21 3.73 7.00 11.74
N GLU A 22 3.37 8.22 12.12
CA GLU A 22 2.39 8.46 13.19
C GLU A 22 1.01 7.91 12.80
N ALA A 23 0.58 8.15 11.56
CA ALA A 23 -0.67 7.60 11.04
C ALA A 23 -0.71 6.06 11.14
N LYS A 24 0.38 5.38 10.75
CA LYS A 24 0.52 3.92 10.88
C LYS A 24 0.42 3.46 12.33
N ASP A 25 1.21 4.05 13.21
CA ASP A 25 1.27 3.65 14.63
C ASP A 25 -0.10 3.85 15.31
N GLY A 26 -0.75 4.99 15.04
CA GLY A 26 -2.11 5.26 15.49
C GLY A 26 -3.12 4.26 14.95
N LEU A 27 -3.02 3.85 13.69
CA LEU A 27 -3.95 2.87 13.09
C LEU A 27 -3.79 1.47 13.70
N HIS A 28 -2.56 1.04 14.01
CA HIS A 28 -2.33 -0.21 14.75
C HIS A 28 -2.91 -0.16 16.17
N GLN A 29 -2.77 0.96 16.88
CA GLN A 29 -3.38 1.15 18.19
C GLN A 29 -4.91 1.13 18.10
N TYR A 30 -5.47 1.82 17.10
CA TYR A 30 -6.91 1.89 16.89
C TYR A 30 -7.52 0.52 16.53
N ARG A 31 -6.83 -0.32 15.76
CA ARG A 31 -7.24 -1.71 15.48
C ARG A 31 -7.48 -2.47 16.78
N ASN A 32 -6.55 -2.41 17.72
CA ASN A 32 -6.66 -3.14 18.99
C ASN A 32 -7.79 -2.58 19.88
N LEU A 33 -7.98 -1.26 19.88
CA LEU A 33 -9.05 -0.59 20.62
C LEU A 33 -10.45 -0.90 20.05
N SER A 34 -10.61 -0.81 18.73
CA SER A 34 -11.89 -1.02 18.05
C SER A 34 -12.34 -2.48 18.06
N GLN A 35 -11.43 -3.44 18.17
CA GLN A 35 -11.76 -4.86 18.20
C GLN A 35 -12.73 -5.23 19.33
N SER A 36 -12.60 -4.60 20.51
CA SER A 36 -13.46 -4.89 21.67
C SER A 36 -14.67 -3.95 21.79
N GLN A 37 -14.54 -2.70 21.33
CA GLN A 37 -15.54 -1.65 21.54
C GLN A 37 -16.50 -1.47 20.35
N ALA A 38 -15.99 -1.54 19.12
CA ALA A 38 -16.75 -1.23 17.91
C ALA A 38 -16.07 -1.81 16.66
N PRO A 39 -16.25 -3.10 16.35
CA PRO A 39 -15.49 -3.79 15.30
C PRO A 39 -15.75 -3.22 13.88
N GLY A 40 -16.94 -2.67 13.61
CA GLY A 40 -17.26 -2.02 12.33
C GLY A 40 -16.64 -0.64 12.16
N SER A 41 -16.16 -0.01 13.23
CA SER A 41 -15.59 1.34 13.17
C SER A 41 -14.23 1.38 12.47
N LEU A 42 -13.45 0.30 12.57
CA LEU A 42 -12.14 0.20 11.91
C LEU A 42 -12.26 0.33 10.39
N GLU A 43 -13.28 -0.30 9.82
CA GLU A 43 -13.58 -0.28 8.39
C GLU A 43 -13.91 1.14 7.90
N VAL A 44 -14.70 1.90 8.67
CA VAL A 44 -15.04 3.30 8.36
C VAL A 44 -13.78 4.18 8.36
N VAL A 45 -12.94 4.06 9.40
CA VAL A 45 -11.70 4.83 9.54
C VAL A 45 -10.72 4.52 8.41
N ILE A 46 -10.56 3.25 8.04
CA ILE A 46 -9.69 2.83 6.94
C ILE A 46 -10.19 3.39 5.60
N ARG A 47 -11.49 3.29 5.32
CA ARG A 47 -12.04 3.81 4.07
C ARG A 47 -11.89 5.33 3.98
N HIS A 48 -12.11 6.05 5.07
CA HIS A 48 -11.87 7.50 5.13
C HIS A 48 -10.40 7.85 4.85
N LEU A 49 -9.44 7.14 5.47
CA LEU A 49 -8.02 7.38 5.26
C LEU A 49 -7.61 7.21 3.80
N ILE A 50 -7.98 6.08 3.18
CA ILE A 50 -7.60 5.78 1.80
C ILE A 50 -8.26 6.78 0.84
N ASP A 51 -9.58 7.01 0.95
CA ASP A 51 -10.29 7.96 0.08
C ASP A 51 -9.70 9.38 0.18
N LYS A 52 -9.41 9.85 1.40
CA LYS A 52 -8.84 11.18 1.60
C LYS A 52 -7.41 11.28 1.06
N ALA A 53 -6.58 10.26 1.28
CA ALA A 53 -5.21 10.22 0.76
C ALA A 53 -5.16 10.14 -0.78
N GLU A 54 -6.10 9.40 -1.39
CA GLU A 54 -6.23 9.33 -2.85
C GLU A 54 -6.67 10.66 -3.45
N ARG A 55 -7.69 11.31 -2.87
CA ARG A 55 -8.13 12.65 -3.28
C ARG A 55 -7.00 13.66 -3.16
N ALA A 56 -6.25 13.64 -2.06
CA ALA A 56 -5.09 14.50 -1.88
C ALA A 56 -4.00 14.27 -2.95
N CYS A 57 -3.79 13.03 -3.40
CA CYS A 57 -2.87 12.74 -4.50
C CYS A 57 -3.39 13.26 -5.84
N LEU A 58 -4.68 13.12 -6.12
CA LEU A 58 -5.30 13.64 -7.34
C LEU A 58 -5.23 15.17 -7.40
N GLU A 59 -5.56 15.84 -6.29
CA GLU A 59 -5.45 17.30 -6.16
C GLU A 59 -3.99 17.77 -6.31
N ALA A 60 -3.04 17.08 -5.66
CA ALA A 60 -1.62 17.39 -5.78
C ALA A 60 -1.10 17.20 -7.20
N LYS A 61 -1.59 16.18 -7.93
CA LYS A 61 -1.24 15.96 -9.33
C LYS A 61 -1.79 17.08 -10.21
N ALA A 62 -3.07 17.43 -10.07
CA ALA A 62 -3.68 18.54 -10.81
C ALA A 62 -2.97 19.87 -10.52
N ALA A 63 -2.58 20.12 -9.27
CA ALA A 63 -1.82 21.31 -8.89
C ALA A 63 -0.39 21.31 -9.46
N ALA A 64 0.26 20.15 -9.54
CA ALA A 64 1.57 20.01 -10.17
C ALA A 64 1.49 20.28 -11.68
N ASP A 65 0.54 19.64 -12.37
CA ASP A 65 0.31 19.82 -13.81
C ASP A 65 0.00 21.30 -14.14
N ALA A 66 -0.88 21.95 -13.35
CA ALA A 66 -1.19 23.38 -13.52
C ALA A 66 0.03 24.31 -13.31
N LYS A 67 0.94 23.97 -12.39
CA LYS A 67 2.17 24.75 -12.16
C LYS A 67 3.19 24.59 -13.29
N VAL A 68 3.25 23.40 -13.89
CA VAL A 68 4.06 23.13 -15.08
C VAL A 68 3.54 23.94 -16.26
N GLU A 69 2.22 23.93 -16.50
CA GLU A 69 1.59 24.74 -17.56
C GLU A 69 1.77 26.25 -17.34
N ALA A 70 1.71 26.72 -16.10
CA ALA A 70 1.95 28.11 -15.74
C ALA A 70 3.45 28.51 -15.70
N GLY A 71 4.38 27.59 -15.99
CA GLY A 71 5.82 27.84 -15.99
C GLY A 71 6.40 28.28 -14.63
N THR A 72 5.68 28.04 -13.53
CA THR A 72 6.04 28.54 -12.19
C THR A 72 6.52 27.37 -11.30
N ALA A 73 7.83 27.23 -11.14
CA ALA A 73 8.40 26.20 -10.27
C ALA A 73 8.38 26.61 -8.78
N PRO A 74 8.14 25.69 -7.83
CA PRO A 74 8.26 25.96 -6.40
C PRO A 74 9.71 26.32 -6.04
N SER A 75 9.95 27.36 -5.25
CA SER A 75 11.28 27.82 -4.80
C SER A 75 12.07 26.69 -4.10
N PRO A 76 13.43 26.63 -4.18
CA PRO A 76 14.20 25.57 -3.53
C PRO A 76 14.08 25.63 -2.00
N ALA A 77 13.61 26.75 -1.45
CA ALA A 77 13.42 26.99 -0.03
C ALA A 77 12.20 26.26 0.57
N ASP A 78 11.22 25.84 -0.23
CA ASP A 78 10.04 25.10 0.24
C ASP A 78 10.27 23.58 0.28
N ALA A 79 11.42 23.11 -0.22
CA ALA A 79 11.87 21.73 -0.04
C ALA A 79 12.45 21.57 1.37
N THR A 80 11.61 21.66 2.40
CA THR A 80 12.00 21.29 3.76
C THR A 80 12.51 19.85 3.74
N ALA A 81 13.80 19.72 4.04
CA ALA A 81 14.56 18.50 4.17
C ALA A 81 13.77 17.38 4.88
N THR A 82 13.31 16.41 4.10
CA THR A 82 13.20 15.02 4.56
C THR A 82 14.17 14.21 3.72
N GLU A 83 15.45 14.30 4.10
CA GLU A 83 16.62 13.73 3.42
C GLU A 83 16.70 12.19 3.51
N GLU A 84 15.77 11.51 4.18
CA GLU A 84 15.90 10.09 4.50
C GLU A 84 15.29 9.08 3.50
N SER A 85 14.67 9.46 2.37
CA SER A 85 13.98 8.45 1.53
C SER A 85 13.85 8.77 0.04
N ALA A 86 14.90 9.33 -0.56
CA ALA A 86 15.05 9.37 -2.02
C ALA A 86 15.64 8.05 -2.54
N VAL A 87 14.85 6.96 -2.50
CA VAL A 87 15.23 5.64 -3.07
C VAL A 87 14.34 5.27 -4.26
N LEU A 88 13.92 6.28 -5.04
CA LEU A 88 12.94 6.09 -6.10
C LEU A 88 13.57 6.53 -7.41
N GLU A 89 13.75 5.53 -8.27
CA GLU A 89 14.51 5.52 -9.53
C GLU A 89 16.03 5.37 -9.39
N VAL A 90 16.44 4.20 -8.91
CA VAL A 90 17.54 3.48 -9.55
C VAL A 90 16.99 2.11 -9.91
N ASP A 91 16.67 1.95 -11.18
CA ASP A 91 16.59 0.64 -11.81
C ASP A 91 17.98 0.01 -11.65
N ASP A 92 18.01 -1.16 -11.01
CA ASP A 92 19.09 -2.14 -10.99
C ASP A 92 20.56 -1.65 -11.04
N LEU A 93 21.25 -1.82 -9.90
CA LEU A 93 22.70 -2.06 -9.70
C LEU A 93 23.36 -1.09 -8.69
N ASP A 94 23.66 -1.65 -7.52
CA ASP A 94 24.81 -1.37 -6.64
C ASP A 94 25.57 -0.05 -6.82
N THR A 95 25.23 1.01 -6.05
CA THR A 95 26.22 1.85 -5.33
C THR A 95 25.53 2.90 -4.47
N GLY A 96 25.98 3.02 -3.22
CA GLY A 96 25.56 4.09 -2.31
C GLY A 96 26.14 5.44 -2.74
N ALA A 97 25.28 6.43 -2.97
CA ALA A 97 25.61 7.85 -2.92
C ALA A 97 24.32 8.69 -2.78
N SER A 98 23.92 9.01 -1.55
CA SER A 98 22.73 9.80 -1.25
C SER A 98 23.11 11.08 -0.51
N ALA A 99 23.29 12.16 -1.28
CA ALA A 99 23.20 13.57 -0.81
C ALA A 99 23.34 14.58 -1.98
N GLY A 100 23.97 14.21 -3.10
CA GLY A 100 24.20 15.10 -4.25
C GLY A 100 23.25 14.92 -5.45
N SER A 101 22.30 13.98 -5.37
CA SER A 101 21.53 13.53 -6.54
C SER A 101 20.41 14.48 -6.97
N SER A 102 19.76 15.21 -6.04
CA SER A 102 18.60 16.03 -6.39
C SER A 102 18.94 17.20 -7.32
N LEU A 103 20.09 17.85 -7.12
CA LEU A 103 20.54 18.94 -8.00
C LEU A 103 20.95 18.41 -9.37
N LEU A 104 21.70 17.30 -9.41
CA LEU A 104 22.13 16.65 -10.65
C LEU A 104 20.95 16.08 -11.46
N LEU A 105 19.96 15.48 -10.79
CA LEU A 105 18.76 14.95 -11.42
C LEU A 105 17.96 16.06 -12.12
N THR A 106 17.84 17.24 -11.49
CA THR A 106 17.18 18.38 -12.13
C THR A 106 17.96 18.92 -13.33
N THR A 107 19.29 18.82 -13.35
CA THR A 107 20.11 19.29 -14.49
C THR A 107 20.16 18.30 -15.65
N VAL A 108 19.90 17.02 -15.41
CA VAL A 108 19.93 15.94 -16.42
C VAL A 108 18.53 15.60 -16.96
N SER A 109 17.47 16.09 -16.31
CA SER A 109 16.09 15.86 -16.74
C SER A 109 15.76 16.63 -18.02
N SER A 110 15.01 15.98 -18.92
CA SER A 110 14.45 16.62 -20.11
C SER A 110 13.36 17.66 -19.79
N ASP A 111 12.78 17.60 -18.58
CA ASP A 111 11.83 18.59 -18.05
C ASP A 111 12.14 18.91 -16.57
N PRO A 112 13.05 19.88 -16.33
CA PRO A 112 13.46 20.25 -14.97
C PRO A 112 12.35 20.89 -14.14
N LEU A 113 11.41 21.61 -14.78
CA LEU A 113 10.31 22.28 -14.09
C LEU A 113 9.33 21.25 -13.53
N ARG A 114 8.92 20.29 -14.36
CA ARG A 114 8.04 19.18 -13.94
C ARG A 114 8.68 18.31 -12.88
N THR A 115 9.95 17.98 -13.03
CA THR A 115 10.68 17.16 -12.05
C THR A 115 10.66 17.84 -10.67
N ARG A 116 10.84 19.17 -10.63
CA ARG A 116 10.86 19.94 -9.39
C ARG A 116 9.47 20.12 -8.76
N THR A 117 8.44 20.34 -9.56
CA THR A 117 7.04 20.41 -9.07
C THR A 117 6.60 19.06 -8.50
N ASP A 118 6.90 17.98 -9.22
CA ASP A 118 6.53 16.63 -8.82
C ASP A 118 7.23 16.24 -7.50
N HIS A 119 8.53 16.56 -7.37
CA HIS A 119 9.27 16.27 -6.15
C HIS A 119 8.79 17.10 -4.93
N GLY A 120 8.40 18.36 -5.15
CA GLY A 120 7.96 19.25 -4.07
C GLY A 120 6.52 19.03 -3.60
N ILE A 121 5.61 18.66 -4.50
CA ILE A 121 4.16 18.67 -4.22
C ILE A 121 3.57 17.26 -4.28
N LEU A 122 3.83 16.54 -5.37
CA LEU A 122 3.19 15.26 -5.64
C LEU A 122 3.84 14.11 -4.86
N LEU A 123 5.17 14.03 -4.87
CA LEU A 123 5.91 12.91 -4.30
C LEU A 123 5.68 12.70 -2.79
N PRO A 124 5.60 13.74 -1.93
CA PRO A 124 5.24 13.57 -0.53
C PRO A 124 3.87 12.91 -0.35
N ARG A 125 2.88 13.31 -1.16
CA ARG A 125 1.51 12.75 -1.13
C ARG A 125 1.50 11.30 -1.60
N LEU A 126 2.20 10.99 -2.69
CA LEU A 126 2.33 9.61 -3.18
C LEU A 126 2.99 8.69 -2.15
N ARG A 127 4.05 9.16 -1.47
CA ARG A 127 4.70 8.41 -0.39
C ARG A 127 3.74 8.15 0.77
N PHE A 128 2.99 9.16 1.21
CA PHE A 128 1.99 8.99 2.26
C PHE A 128 0.90 7.98 1.87
N LEU A 129 0.39 8.06 0.65
CA LEU A 129 -0.63 7.13 0.15
C LEU A 129 -0.09 5.68 0.08
N TRP A 130 1.13 5.50 -0.42
CA TRP A 130 1.78 4.18 -0.45
C TRP A 130 1.95 3.59 0.97
N GLU A 131 2.46 4.37 1.93
CA GLU A 131 2.60 3.90 3.30
C GLU A 131 1.25 3.61 3.96
N SER A 132 0.20 4.37 3.61
CA SER A 132 -1.17 4.12 4.07
C SER A 132 -1.69 2.78 3.54
N TYR A 133 -1.49 2.50 2.24
CA TYR A 133 -1.82 1.21 1.63
C TYR A 133 -1.11 0.05 2.34
N ARG A 134 0.20 0.18 2.55
CA ARG A 134 1.00 -0.84 3.24
C ARG A 134 0.51 -1.08 4.67
N ALA A 135 0.27 -0.02 5.45
CA ALA A 135 -0.19 -0.12 6.83
C ALA A 135 -1.57 -0.79 6.91
N VAL A 136 -2.51 -0.42 6.03
CA VAL A 136 -3.85 -1.01 5.99
C VAL A 136 -3.77 -2.50 5.65
N LEU A 137 -3.01 -2.89 4.62
CA LEU A 137 -2.87 -4.30 4.24
C LEU A 137 -2.26 -5.15 5.36
N ASP A 138 -1.28 -4.62 6.10
CA ASP A 138 -0.68 -5.32 7.25
C ASP A 138 -1.67 -5.49 8.42
N ILE A 139 -2.56 -4.51 8.63
CA ILE A 139 -3.61 -4.57 9.66
C ILE A 139 -4.70 -5.58 9.31
N LEU A 140 -5.10 -5.61 8.05
CA LEU A 140 -6.25 -6.40 7.57
C LEU A 140 -5.91 -7.87 7.28
N ARG A 141 -4.64 -8.24 7.06
CA ARG A 141 -4.21 -9.61 6.70
C ARG A 141 -4.62 -10.74 7.67
N SER A 142 -5.06 -10.39 8.87
CA SER A 142 -5.45 -11.33 9.94
C SER A 142 -6.90 -11.16 10.39
N ASN A 143 -7.68 -10.33 9.70
CA ASN A 143 -9.07 -10.05 10.06
C ASN A 143 -10.01 -10.62 8.99
N SER A 144 -10.56 -11.80 9.24
CA SER A 144 -11.50 -12.49 8.33
C SER A 144 -12.71 -11.62 7.97
N LYS A 145 -13.24 -10.85 8.93
CA LYS A 145 -14.43 -10.01 8.71
C LYS A 145 -14.19 -8.86 7.73
N LEU A 146 -12.93 -8.50 7.50
CA LEU A 146 -12.54 -7.40 6.62
C LEU A 146 -11.76 -7.90 5.39
N GLU A 147 -11.91 -9.17 5.03
CA GLU A 147 -11.26 -9.77 3.85
C GLU A 147 -11.62 -9.02 2.55
N ARG A 148 -12.91 -8.71 2.33
CA ARG A 148 -13.34 -7.90 1.17
C ARG A 148 -12.66 -6.54 1.13
N LEU A 149 -12.51 -5.88 2.27
CA LEU A 149 -11.81 -4.60 2.37
C LEU A 149 -10.32 -4.77 2.04
N TYR A 150 -9.66 -5.82 2.57
CA TYR A 150 -8.27 -6.14 2.24
C TYR A 150 -8.06 -6.28 0.73
N HIS A 151 -8.89 -7.09 0.05
CA HIS A 151 -8.77 -7.30 -1.39
C HIS A 151 -9.08 -6.03 -2.20
N GLY A 152 -10.07 -5.25 -1.76
CA GLY A 152 -10.35 -3.92 -2.33
C GLY A 152 -9.15 -2.97 -2.22
N THR A 153 -8.56 -2.88 -1.02
CA THR A 153 -7.36 -2.06 -0.78
C THR A 153 -6.16 -2.56 -1.58
N ALA A 154 -5.97 -3.89 -1.71
CA ALA A 154 -4.88 -4.45 -2.49
C ALA A 154 -5.01 -4.09 -3.99
N ARG A 155 -6.22 -4.17 -4.56
CA ARG A 155 -6.48 -3.74 -5.93
C ARG A 155 -6.25 -2.24 -6.11
N GLY A 156 -6.72 -1.40 -5.18
CA GLY A 156 -6.44 0.05 -5.19
C GLY A 156 -4.93 0.36 -5.16
N ALA A 157 -4.16 -0.37 -4.35
CA ALA A 157 -2.70 -0.22 -4.29
C ALA A 157 -2.00 -0.65 -5.60
N LEU A 158 -2.51 -1.68 -6.29
CA LEU A 158 -2.01 -2.11 -7.60
C LEU A 158 -2.32 -1.05 -8.67
N GLU A 159 -3.55 -0.54 -8.71
CA GLU A 159 -3.97 0.55 -9.60
C GLU A 159 -3.18 1.84 -9.35
N PHE A 160 -2.90 2.17 -8.09
CA PHE A 160 -2.01 3.27 -7.71
C PHE A 160 -0.62 3.07 -8.34
N CYS A 161 -0.04 1.87 -8.20
CA CYS A 161 1.26 1.57 -8.79
C CYS A 161 1.25 1.72 -10.32
N ALA A 162 0.18 1.29 -10.99
CA ALA A 162 0.01 1.46 -12.43
C ALA A 162 -0.08 2.95 -12.82
N ARG A 163 -0.98 3.69 -12.16
CA ARG A 163 -1.32 5.09 -12.46
C ARG A 163 -0.13 6.04 -12.32
N TYR A 164 0.71 5.82 -11.32
CA TYR A 164 1.88 6.66 -11.03
C TYR A 164 3.21 5.98 -11.42
N ARG A 165 3.16 4.87 -12.18
CA ARG A 165 4.31 4.11 -12.69
C ARG A 165 5.33 3.70 -11.62
N ARG A 166 4.85 3.30 -10.44
CA ARG A 166 5.68 3.01 -9.27
C ARG A 166 6.21 1.58 -9.25
N ARG A 167 7.17 1.28 -10.13
CA ARG A 167 7.74 -0.07 -10.34
C ARG A 167 8.29 -0.71 -9.06
N THR A 168 9.04 0.05 -8.25
CA THR A 168 9.65 -0.47 -7.01
C THR A 168 8.62 -0.82 -5.95
N GLU A 169 7.59 0.02 -5.80
CA GLU A 169 6.50 -0.21 -4.85
C GLU A 169 5.61 -1.36 -5.29
N PHE A 170 5.35 -1.49 -6.59
CA PHE A 170 4.68 -2.65 -7.16
C PHE A 170 5.39 -3.96 -6.79
N ARG A 171 6.72 -4.06 -7.01
CA ARG A 171 7.50 -5.25 -6.62
C ARG A 171 7.35 -5.57 -5.12
N ARG A 172 7.48 -4.55 -4.26
CA ARG A 172 7.29 -4.70 -2.80
C ARG A 172 5.87 -5.14 -2.44
N LEU A 173 4.86 -4.64 -3.16
CA LEU A 173 3.46 -5.03 -2.97
C LEU A 173 3.25 -6.50 -3.33
N CYS A 174 3.76 -6.95 -4.48
CA CYS A 174 3.67 -8.35 -4.90
C CYS A 174 4.29 -9.30 -3.86
N ASP A 175 5.49 -8.99 -3.37
CA ASP A 175 6.14 -9.80 -2.33
C ASP A 175 5.36 -9.81 -1.02
N MET A 176 4.79 -8.67 -0.61
CA MET A 176 3.93 -8.60 0.57
C MET A 176 2.66 -9.46 0.41
N LEU A 177 2.02 -9.40 -0.75
CA LEU A 177 0.81 -10.20 -1.04
C LEU A 177 1.12 -11.71 -1.07
N ARG A 178 2.29 -12.12 -1.57
CA ARG A 178 2.76 -13.51 -1.52
C ARG A 178 3.05 -13.96 -0.10
N MET A 179 3.71 -13.10 0.70
CA MET A 179 3.96 -13.38 2.11
C MET A 179 2.65 -13.57 2.89
N HIS A 180 1.65 -12.71 2.65
CA HIS A 180 0.33 -12.84 3.28
C HIS A 180 -0.36 -14.15 2.87
N LEU A 181 -0.32 -14.49 1.58
CA LEU A 181 -0.87 -15.73 1.05
C LEU A 181 -0.21 -16.98 1.66
N GLY A 182 1.12 -17.01 1.71
CA GLY A 182 1.87 -18.12 2.28
C GLY A 182 1.62 -18.29 3.78
N ASN A 183 1.41 -17.20 4.52
CA ASN A 183 0.98 -17.27 5.91
C ASN A 183 -0.44 -17.83 6.04
N LEU A 184 -1.35 -17.43 5.15
CA LEU A 184 -2.71 -17.98 5.13
C LEU A 184 -2.71 -19.48 4.80
N GLN A 185 -1.86 -19.96 3.89
CA GLN A 185 -1.75 -21.40 3.61
C GLN A 185 -1.24 -22.19 4.82
N LYS A 186 -0.25 -21.64 5.54
CA LYS A 186 0.35 -22.32 6.70
C LYS A 186 -0.59 -22.38 7.91
N TYR A 187 -1.51 -21.43 8.04
CA TYR A 187 -2.28 -21.26 9.28
C TYR A 187 -3.79 -21.03 9.11
N GLY A 188 -4.28 -20.98 7.87
CA GLY A 188 -5.68 -20.73 7.51
C GLY A 188 -6.45 -21.96 7.04
N GLY A 189 -5.81 -23.13 6.95
CA GLY A 189 -6.56 -24.39 6.83
C GLY A 189 -7.33 -24.63 8.12
N GLY A 190 -8.62 -24.95 8.04
CA GLY A 190 -9.54 -25.08 9.18
C GLY A 190 -9.23 -26.16 10.24
N GLY A 191 -7.99 -26.67 10.30
CA GLY A 191 -7.46 -27.31 11.48
C GLY A 191 -6.88 -26.25 12.40
N GLU A 192 -7.35 -26.16 13.64
CA GLU A 192 -6.69 -25.32 14.65
C GLU A 192 -5.18 -25.60 14.62
N PRO A 193 -4.32 -24.58 14.49
CA PRO A 193 -2.89 -24.80 14.63
C PRO A 193 -2.63 -25.18 16.08
N VAL A 194 -2.57 -26.49 16.32
CA VAL A 194 -2.15 -27.10 17.58
C VAL A 194 -0.67 -26.77 17.71
N GLY A 195 -0.31 -25.86 18.62
CA GLY A 195 1.10 -25.66 18.96
C GLY A 195 1.69 -26.96 19.51
N ALA A 196 3.02 -27.06 19.59
CA ALA A 196 3.70 -28.20 20.22
C ALA A 196 3.16 -28.55 21.63
N ASP A 197 2.46 -27.60 22.26
CA ASP A 197 1.91 -27.65 23.61
C ASP A 197 0.42 -28.07 23.66
N GLY A 198 -0.21 -28.45 22.53
CA GLY A 198 -1.61 -28.92 22.52
C GLY A 198 -2.67 -27.83 22.71
N LYS A 199 -2.29 -26.54 22.77
CA LYS A 199 -3.22 -25.42 22.96
C LYS A 199 -3.59 -24.76 21.63
N PRO A 200 -4.86 -24.35 21.44
CA PRO A 200 -5.28 -23.62 20.26
C PRO A 200 -4.53 -22.29 20.21
N ASN A 201 -3.72 -22.09 19.16
CA ASN A 201 -2.96 -20.85 19.01
C ASN A 201 -3.89 -19.72 18.53
N SER A 202 -4.63 -19.11 19.45
CA SER A 202 -5.53 -17.97 19.21
C SER A 202 -4.84 -16.77 18.53
N LYS A 203 -3.51 -16.76 18.43
CA LYS A 203 -2.73 -15.70 17.77
C LYS A 203 -2.70 -15.83 16.25
N VAL A 204 -3.17 -16.95 15.68
CA VAL A 204 -3.28 -17.11 14.23
C VAL A 204 -4.72 -17.24 13.80
N ARG A 205 -5.47 -16.15 13.97
CA ARG A 205 -6.73 -15.96 13.25
C ARG A 205 -6.36 -15.65 11.80
N GLY A 206 -6.23 -16.69 10.98
CA GLY A 206 -6.28 -16.54 9.53
C GLY A 206 -7.67 -16.10 9.09
N TRP A 207 -7.87 -15.95 7.77
CA TRP A 207 -9.23 -15.84 7.23
C TRP A 207 -10.01 -17.14 7.48
N GLU A 208 -11.33 -17.13 7.27
CA GLU A 208 -12.25 -18.26 7.62
C GLU A 208 -11.97 -19.57 6.86
N GLY A 209 -10.89 -19.62 6.08
CA GLY A 209 -10.45 -20.74 5.26
C GLY A 209 -10.51 -20.38 3.78
N TRP A 210 -10.38 -21.40 2.94
CA TRP A 210 -10.47 -21.28 1.49
C TRP A 210 -11.91 -21.50 1.02
N THR A 211 -12.82 -20.60 1.41
CA THR A 211 -14.19 -20.63 0.88
C THR A 211 -14.18 -20.26 -0.60
N THR A 212 -15.23 -20.63 -1.33
CA THR A 212 -15.38 -20.25 -2.76
C THR A 212 -15.26 -18.73 -2.96
N GLU A 213 -15.86 -17.95 -2.06
CA GLU A 213 -15.75 -16.49 -2.06
C GLU A 213 -14.32 -16.01 -1.82
N SER A 214 -13.61 -16.58 -0.84
CA SER A 214 -12.22 -16.22 -0.56
C SER A 214 -11.32 -16.52 -1.76
N ILE A 215 -11.49 -17.69 -2.38
CA ILE A 215 -10.76 -18.08 -3.59
C ILE A 215 -11.01 -17.08 -4.72
N GLU A 216 -12.28 -16.70 -4.94
CA GLU A 216 -12.63 -15.71 -5.96
C GLU A 216 -11.97 -14.35 -5.71
N LEU A 217 -12.02 -13.84 -4.47
CA LEU A 217 -11.39 -12.58 -4.07
C LEU A 217 -9.88 -12.59 -4.33
N HIS A 218 -9.20 -13.68 -3.99
CA HIS A 218 -7.78 -13.87 -4.26
C HIS A 218 -7.47 -13.85 -5.75
N LEU A 219 -8.21 -14.61 -6.56
CA LEU A 219 -8.03 -14.67 -8.01
C LEU A 219 -8.24 -13.29 -8.64
N GLN A 220 -9.32 -12.58 -8.27
CA GLN A 220 -9.57 -11.22 -8.73
C GLN A 220 -8.40 -10.28 -8.43
N THR A 221 -7.85 -10.31 -7.21
CA THR A 221 -6.66 -9.49 -6.88
C THR A 221 -5.45 -9.88 -7.71
N ARG A 222 -5.22 -11.18 -7.96
CA ARG A 222 -4.08 -11.63 -8.78
C ARG A 222 -4.23 -11.29 -10.26
N PHE A 223 -5.44 -11.27 -10.81
CA PHE A 223 -5.67 -10.80 -12.17
C PHE A 223 -5.32 -9.32 -12.34
N VAL A 224 -5.75 -8.46 -11.40
CA VAL A 224 -5.35 -7.04 -11.39
C VAL A 224 -3.84 -6.90 -11.23
N GLN A 225 -3.19 -7.76 -10.42
CA GLN A 225 -1.73 -7.77 -10.28
C GLN A 225 -1.04 -8.13 -11.60
N LEU A 226 -1.55 -9.12 -12.34
CA LEU A 226 -1.01 -9.52 -13.64
C LEU A 226 -1.18 -8.42 -14.69
N GLU A 227 -2.37 -7.81 -14.75
CA GLU A 227 -2.64 -6.67 -15.63
C GLU A 227 -1.69 -5.50 -15.32
N THR A 228 -1.51 -5.18 -14.04
CA THR A 228 -0.59 -4.14 -13.58
C THR A 228 0.86 -4.46 -13.97
N ALA A 229 1.32 -5.70 -13.78
CA ALA A 229 2.67 -6.14 -14.18
C ALA A 229 2.90 -5.95 -15.68
N SER A 230 1.91 -6.29 -16.50
CA SER A 230 1.92 -6.07 -17.95
C SER A 230 1.96 -4.59 -18.31
N SER A 231 1.13 -3.75 -17.69
CA SER A 231 1.11 -2.29 -17.91
C SER A 231 2.43 -1.60 -17.54
N LEU A 232 3.14 -2.14 -16.55
CA LEU A 232 4.45 -1.67 -16.10
C LEU A 232 5.61 -2.39 -16.83
N HIS A 233 5.35 -3.30 -17.76
CA HIS A 233 6.38 -4.10 -18.45
C HIS A 233 7.34 -4.82 -17.47
N LEU A 234 6.80 -5.36 -16.38
CA LEU A 234 7.52 -6.16 -15.39
C LEU A 234 7.22 -7.64 -15.63
N TYR A 235 7.67 -8.18 -16.76
CA TYR A 235 7.30 -9.52 -17.22
C TYR A 235 7.76 -10.66 -16.28
N THR A 236 8.88 -10.48 -15.59
CA THR A 236 9.33 -11.42 -14.54
C THR A 236 8.35 -11.50 -13.39
N GLU A 237 7.82 -10.35 -12.92
CA GLU A 237 6.76 -10.34 -11.92
C GLU A 237 5.42 -10.83 -12.47
N GLY A 238 5.14 -10.58 -13.76
CA GLY A 238 3.98 -11.15 -14.45
C GLY A 238 4.01 -12.68 -14.40
N PHE A 239 5.15 -13.29 -14.74
CA PHE A 239 5.32 -14.74 -14.67
C PHE A 239 5.12 -15.29 -13.25
N ARG A 240 5.77 -14.70 -12.23
CA ARG A 240 5.57 -15.07 -10.82
C ARG A 240 4.10 -14.95 -10.39
N THR A 241 3.38 -13.96 -10.92
CA THR A 241 1.94 -13.77 -10.63
C THR A 241 1.08 -14.86 -11.28
N VAL A 242 1.45 -15.36 -12.46
CA VAL A 242 0.77 -16.52 -13.09
C VAL A 242 0.98 -17.78 -12.25
N GLU A 243 2.17 -18.00 -11.71
CA GLU A 243 2.44 -19.10 -10.77
C GLU A 243 1.57 -18.97 -9.50
N ASP A 244 1.44 -17.76 -8.94
CA ASP A 244 0.56 -17.50 -7.80
C ASP A 244 -0.91 -17.85 -8.12
N ILE A 245 -1.41 -17.50 -9.32
CA ILE A 245 -2.76 -17.85 -9.78
C ILE A 245 -2.92 -19.36 -9.85
N TYR A 246 -1.96 -20.05 -10.48
CA TYR A 246 -1.98 -21.51 -10.58
C TYR A 246 -2.03 -22.15 -9.19
N ASN A 247 -1.21 -21.68 -8.24
CA ASN A 247 -1.18 -22.17 -6.87
C ASN A 247 -2.54 -22.00 -6.17
N ILE A 248 -3.21 -20.86 -6.32
CA ILE A 248 -4.56 -20.62 -5.76
C ILE A 248 -5.58 -21.57 -6.39
N LEU A 249 -5.50 -21.81 -7.70
CA LEU A 249 -6.38 -22.77 -8.38
C LEU A 249 -6.16 -24.19 -7.85
N GLN A 250 -4.91 -24.62 -7.60
CA GLN A 250 -4.65 -25.94 -7.02
C GLN A 250 -5.29 -26.09 -5.63
N ILE A 251 -5.25 -25.04 -4.80
CA ILE A 251 -5.95 -25.03 -3.50
C ILE A 251 -7.45 -25.20 -3.70
N SER A 252 -8.05 -24.52 -4.69
CA SER A 252 -9.46 -24.64 -5.00
C SER A 252 -9.89 -26.05 -5.45
N HIS A 253 -8.99 -26.85 -6.01
CA HIS A 253 -9.29 -28.23 -6.42
C HIS A 253 -9.06 -29.24 -5.29
N GLY A 254 -8.27 -28.88 -4.27
CA GLY A 254 -7.96 -29.73 -3.11
C GLY A 254 -8.79 -29.44 -1.85
N ALA A 255 -9.53 -28.33 -1.83
CA ALA A 255 -10.50 -27.96 -0.80
C ALA A 255 -11.90 -28.48 -1.16
#